data_AF-A0A7K4FEL8-F1
#
_entry.id   AF-A0A7K4FEL8-F1
#
_cell.length_a   1.000
_cell.length_b   1.000
_cell.length_c   1.000
_cell.angle_alpha   90.00
_cell.angle_beta   90.00
_cell.angle_gamma   90.00
#
_symmetry.space_group_name_H-M   'P 1'
#
loop_
_entity.id
_entity.type
_entity.pdbx_description
1 polymer ?
#
loop_
_entity_poly.entity_id
_entity_poly.type
_entity_poly.pdbx_seq_one_letter_code
_entity_poly.pdbx_strand_id
1 'polypeptide(L)' 'MHCDDKRTLYVLKEEIKKRWKLLEKSGFTDQQLLEEFSISVSEYFEYKTSSE' A
#
# COMPACT_ATOMS: atom_id res chain seq x y z
N MET A 1 20.43 -12.24 -0.59
CA MET A 1 19.94 -11.54 -1.79
C MET A 1 18.97 -10.46 -1.29
N HIS A 2 19.43 -9.22 -1.08
CA HIS A 2 18.66 -8.10 -0.49
C HIS A 2 18.07 -7.14 -1.55
N CYS A 3 18.16 -7.51 -2.83
CA CYS A 3 17.62 -6.69 -3.92
C CYS A 3 16.09 -6.79 -4.02
N ASP A 4 15.49 -7.88 -3.55
CA ASP A 4 14.04 -8.08 -3.61
C ASP A 4 13.30 -7.18 -2.60
N ASP A 5 13.83 -6.97 -1.39
CA ASP A 5 13.14 -6.17 -0.34
C ASP A 5 12.91 -4.72 -0.74
N LYS A 6 13.91 -4.08 -1.36
CA LYS A 6 13.80 -2.69 -1.85
C LYS A 6 12.82 -2.57 -3.01
N ARG A 7 12.77 -3.59 -3.88
CA ARG A 7 11.82 -3.65 -5.00
C ARG A 7 10.40 -3.87 -4.49
N THR A 8 10.22 -4.75 -3.51
CA THR A 8 8.92 -5.04 -2.89
C THR A 8 8.36 -3.80 -2.18
N LEU A 9 9.16 -3.11 -1.37
CA LEU A 9 8.73 -1.86 -0.72
C LEU A 9 8.37 -0.77 -1.74
N TYR A 10 9.12 -0.68 -2.84
CA TYR A 10 8.79 0.26 -3.92
C TYR A 10 7.44 -0.08 -4.56
N VAL A 11 7.19 -1.35 -4.87
CA VAL A 11 5.92 -1.80 -5.46
C VAL A 11 4.75 -1.54 -4.52
N LEU A 12 4.87 -1.93 -3.24
CA LEU A 12 3.83 -1.70 -2.22
C LEU A 12 3.51 -0.19 -2.06
N LYS A 13 4.53 0.66 -2.09
CA LYS A 13 4.35 2.12 -2.03
C LYS A 13 3.61 2.67 -3.25
N GLU A 14 3.89 2.16 -4.45
CA GLU A 14 3.19 2.57 -5.66
C GLU A 14 1.73 2.10 -5.66
N GLU A 15 1.44 0.90 -5.15
CA GLU A 15 0.07 0.40 -4.99
C GLU A 15 -0.75 1.25 -4.00
N ILE A 16 -0.16 1.65 -2.86
CA ILE A 16 -0.80 2.58 -1.91
C ILE A 16 -1.15 3.90 -2.61
N LYS A 17 -0.24 4.48 -3.40
CA LYS A 17 -0.51 5.72 -4.14
C LYS A 17 -1.63 5.57 -5.16
N LYS A 18 -1.71 4.44 -5.87
CA LYS A 18 -2.79 4.16 -6.82
C LYS A 18 -4.14 4.05 -6.10
N ARG A 19 -4.19 3.30 -5.00
CA ARG A 19 -5.40 3.13 -4.17
C ARG A 19 -5.85 4.45 -3.56
N TRP A 20 -4.93 5.29 -3.09
CA TRP A 20 -5.23 6.65 -2.64
C TRP A 20 -5.89 7.50 -3.73
N LYS A 21 -5.37 7.48 -4.96
CA LYS A 21 -5.96 8.24 -6.08
C LYS A 21 -7.36 7.71 -6.46
N LEU A 22 -7.60 6.41 -6.33
CA LEU A 22 -8.93 5.83 -6.56
C LEU A 22 -9.92 6.25 -5.46
N LEU A 23 -9.48 6.27 -4.21
CA LEU A 23 -10.25 6.78 -3.07
C LEU A 23 -10.58 8.27 -3.18
N GLU A 24 -9.60 9.08 -3.60
CA GLU A 24 -9.82 10.51 -3.83
C GLU A 24 -10.88 10.74 -4.92
N LYS A 25 -10.84 9.93 -5.99
CA LYS A 25 -11.85 9.97 -7.07
C LYS A 25 -13.22 9.48 -6.63
N SER A 26 -13.30 8.53 -5.69
CA SER A 26 -14.57 8.08 -5.11
C SER A 26 -15.10 8.99 -4.00
N GLY A 27 -14.39 10.09 -3.69
CA GLY A 27 -14.75 10.99 -2.61
C GLY A 27 -14.70 10.33 -1.23
N PHE A 28 -13.87 9.29 -1.06
CA PHE A 28 -13.74 8.51 0.17
C PHE A 28 -15.04 7.87 0.66
N THR A 29 -15.98 7.62 -0.25
CA THR A 29 -17.28 7.00 0.07
C THR A 29 -17.31 5.49 -0.18
N ASP A 30 -16.35 4.99 -0.95
CA ASP A 30 -16.26 3.58 -1.28
C ASP A 30 -15.57 2.81 -0.15
N GLN A 31 -16.38 2.11 0.65
CA GLN A 31 -15.93 1.34 1.80
C GLN A 31 -15.00 0.18 1.41
N GLN A 32 -15.19 -0.42 0.24
CA GLN A 32 -14.33 -1.50 -0.24
C GLN A 32 -12.93 -0.94 -0.56
N LEU A 33 -12.85 0.19 -1.26
CA LEU A 33 -11.58 0.85 -1.53
C LEU A 33 -10.87 1.32 -0.25
N LEU A 34 -11.63 1.71 0.79
CA LEU A 34 -11.06 2.11 2.08
C LEU A 34 -10.44 0.92 2.82
N GLU A 35 -11.13 -0.22 2.86
CA GLU A 35 -10.63 -1.45 3.46
C GLU A 35 -9.38 -1.93 2.73
N GLU A 36 -9.44 -1.99 1.39
CA GLU A 36 -8.30 -2.34 0.55
C GLU A 36 -7.09 -1.42 0.75
N PHE A 37 -7.30 -0.11 0.87
CA PHE A 37 -6.23 0.84 1.16
C PHE A 37 -5.60 0.58 2.53
N SER A 38 -6.42 0.35 3.56
CA SER A 38 -5.96 0.05 4.92
C SER A 38 -5.09 -1.20 4.96
N ILE A 39 -5.50 -2.26 4.25
CA ILE A 39 -4.72 -3.50 4.12
C ILE A 39 -3.37 -3.21 3.47
N SER A 40 -3.34 -2.52 2.32
CA SER A 40 -2.08 -2.24 1.62
C SER A 40 -1.12 -1.38 2.43
N VAL A 41 -1.63 -0.44 3.22
CA VAL A 41 -0.80 0.35 4.16
C VAL A 41 -0.23 -0.55 5.25
N SER A 42 -1.04 -1.43 5.83
CA SER A 42 -0.61 -2.38 6.86
C SER A 42 0.48 -3.31 6.34
N GLU A 43 0.28 -3.92 5.17
CA GLU A 43 1.26 -4.80 4.52
C GLU A 43 2.60 -4.08 4.26
N TYR A 44 2.55 -2.83 3.80
CA TYR A 44 3.77 -2.03 3.61
C TYR A 44 4.53 -1.81 4.92
N PHE A 45 3.82 -1.50 6.00
CA PHE A 45 4.45 -1.30 7.31
C PHE A 45 4.97 -2.62 7.87
N GLU A 46 4.22 -3.72 7.79
CA GLU A 46 4.66 -5.04 8.24
C GLU A 46 5.90 -5.51 7.48
N TYR A 47 5.93 -5.35 6.17
CA TYR A 47 7.10 -5.69 5.34
C TYR A 47 8.29 -4.80 5.69
N LYS A 48 8.08 -3.49 5.84
CA LYS A 48 9.14 -2.55 6.20
C LYS A 48 9.74 -2.88 7.56
N THR A 49 8.90 -3.17 8.55
CA THR A 49 9.33 -3.45 9.93
C THR A 49 9.96 -4.84 10.07
N SER A 50 9.52 -5.82 9.27
CA SER A 50 10.17 -7.15 9.20
C SER A 50 11.48 -7.16 8.41
N SER A 51 11.76 -6.09 7.64
CA SER A 51 13.01 -5.93 6.88
C SER A 51 14.08 -5.12 7.63
N GLU A 52 13.79 -4.67 8.85
CA GLU A 52 14.72 -3.94 9.74
C GLU A 52 15.45 -4.87 10.72
#